data_AF-A0A951LYG3-F1
#
_entry.id   AF-A0A951LYG3-F1
#
_cell.length_a   1.000
_cell.length_b   1.000
_cell.length_c   1.000
_cell.angle_alpha   90.00
_cell.angle_beta   90.00
_cell.angle_gamma   90.00
#
_symmetry.space_group_name_H-M   'P 1'
#
loop_
_entity.id
_entity.type
_entity.pdbx_description
1 polymer ?
#
loop_
_entity_poly.entity_id
_entity_poly.type
_entity_poly.pdbx_seq_one_letter_code
_entity_poly.pdbx_strand_id
1 'polypeptide(L)' 'MKCPYCERPLRALSLRCRVCDRFVPRLPHLFVLGLLAVAALIGVILFLEYLAKSR' A
#
# COMPACT_ATOMS: atom_id res chain seq x y z
N MET A 1 -7.84 -14.05 10.83
CA MET A 1 -7.73 -12.66 11.32
C MET A 1 -9.12 -12.04 11.40
N LYS A 2 -9.41 -11.30 12.48
CA LYS A 2 -10.72 -10.68 12.75
C LYS A 2 -10.71 -9.19 12.36
N CYS A 3 -11.88 -8.62 12.12
CA CYS A 3 -12.03 -7.17 11.89
C CYS A 3 -11.80 -6.43 13.20
N PRO A 4 -11.00 -5.33 13.25
CA PRO A 4 -10.85 -4.56 14.49
C PRO A 4 -12.13 -3.83 14.90
N TYR A 5 -13.09 -3.67 13.99
CA TYR A 5 -14.34 -2.94 14.26
C TYR A 5 -15.50 -3.84 14.66
N CYS A 6 -15.66 -5.00 14.01
CA CYS A 6 -16.80 -5.89 14.24
C CYS A 6 -16.42 -7.29 14.72
N GLU A 7 -15.13 -7.55 14.94
CA GLU A 7 -14.55 -8.81 15.44
C GLU A 7 -14.91 -10.07 14.66
N ARG A 8 -15.65 -9.93 13.55
CA ARG A 8 -16.01 -11.00 12.62
C ARG A 8 -14.76 -11.48 11.85
N PRO A 9 -14.71 -12.76 11.47
CA PRO A 9 -13.62 -13.28 10.65
C PRO A 9 -13.63 -12.59 9.27
N LEU A 10 -12.52 -11.95 8.89
CA LEU A 10 -12.33 -11.52 7.51
C LEU A 10 -11.89 -12.71 6.67
N ARG A 11 -12.41 -12.80 5.44
CA ARG A 11 -11.84 -13.71 4.44
C ARG A 11 -10.36 -13.38 4.24
N ALA A 12 -9.54 -14.41 4.11
CA ALA A 12 -8.08 -14.31 4.10
C ALA A 12 -7.51 -13.39 3.01
N LEU A 13 -8.28 -13.02 1.98
CA LEU A 13 -7.80 -12.21 0.86
C LEU A 13 -8.50 -10.84 0.70
N SER A 14 -9.51 -10.51 1.51
CA SER A 14 -10.28 -9.26 1.32
C SER A 14 -9.75 -8.12 2.21
N LEU A 15 -9.35 -7.00 1.59
CA LEU A 15 -9.01 -5.74 2.29
C LEU A 15 -10.24 -5.03 2.88
N ARG A 16 -11.44 -5.42 2.45
CA ARG A 16 -12.70 -4.82 2.88
C ARG A 16 -13.47 -5.78 3.76
N CYS A 17 -13.93 -5.31 4.91
CA CYS A 17 -14.91 -6.05 5.71
C CYS A 17 -16.29 -5.80 5.10
N ARG A 18 -16.96 -6.82 4.55
CA ARG A 18 -18.33 -6.67 4.00
C ARG A 18 -19.39 -6.28 5.04
N VAL A 19 -19.13 -6.56 6.31
CA VAL A 19 -20.09 -6.27 7.39
C VAL A 19 -20.05 -4.78 7.77
N CYS A 20 -18.85 -4.22 7.89
CA CYS A 20 -18.67 -2.81 8.21
C CYS A 20 -18.62 -1.91 6.96
N ASP A 21 -18.55 -2.51 5.78
CA ASP A 21 -18.21 -1.89 4.50
C ASP A 21 -16.92 -1.04 4.51
N ARG A 22 -16.09 -1.19 5.55
CA ARG A 22 -14.85 -0.44 5.79
C ARG A 22 -13.63 -1.15 5.21
N PHE A 23 -12.70 -0.33 4.73
CA PHE A 23 -11.35 -0.74 4.40
C PHE A 23 -10.58 -1.03 5.70
N VAL A 24 -10.03 -2.24 5.79
CA VAL A 24 -9.15 -2.66 6.88
C VAL A 24 -7.77 -2.89 6.25
N PRO A 25 -6.95 -1.83 6.13
CA PRO A 25 -5.60 -1.97 5.59
C PRO A 25 -4.83 -2.94 6.49
N ARG A 26 -4.19 -3.93 5.86
CA ARG A 26 -3.37 -4.91 6.57
C ARG A 26 -1.92 -4.48 6.50
N LEU A 27 -1.13 -4.84 7.51
CA LEU A 27 0.34 -4.63 7.51
C LEU A 27 1.02 -4.96 6.17
N PRO A 28 0.76 -6.11 5.51
CA PRO A 28 1.38 -6.40 4.22
C PRO A 28 1.02 -5.40 3.12
N HIS A 29 -0.19 -4.82 3.14
CA HIS A 29 -0.58 -3.80 2.16
C HIS A 29 0.12 -2.47 2.43
N LEU A 30 0.27 -2.08 3.69
CA LEU A 30 1.05 -0.91 4.07
C LEU A 30 2.51 -1.08 3.66
N PHE A 31 3.06 -2.29 3.83
CA PHE A 31 4.42 -2.61 3.40
C PHE A 31 4.60 -2.53 1.88
N VAL A 32 3.67 -3.12 1.10
CA VAL A 32 3.70 -3.02 -0.37
C VAL A 32 3.57 -1.58 -0.84
N LEU A 33 2.64 -0.81 -0.25
CA LEU A 33 2.48 0.62 -0.58
C LEU A 33 3.74 1.42 -0.25
N GLY A 34 4.38 1.13 0.89
CA GLY A 34 5.65 1.73 1.27
C GLY A 34 6.76 1.41 0.27
N LEU A 35 6.91 0.15 -0.13
CA LEU A 35 7.89 -0.26 -1.14
C LEU A 35 7.63 0.44 -2.49
N LEU A 36 6.37 0.52 -2.91
CA LEU A 36 5.99 1.19 -4.16
C LEU A 36 6.32 2.69 -4.12
N ALA A 37 6.09 3.35 -2.99
CA ALA A 37 6.45 4.75 -2.79
C ALA A 37 7.97 4.97 -2.84
N VAL A 38 8.76 4.09 -2.21
CA VAL A 38 10.23 4.15 -2.27
C VAL A 38 10.74 3.93 -3.69
N ALA A 39 10.22 2.92 -4.40
CA ALA A 39 10.58 2.67 -5.80
C ALA A 39 10.25 3.86 -6.71
N ALA A 40 9.10 4.50 -6.51
CA ALA A 40 8.71 5.70 -7.24
C ALA A 40 9.65 6.88 -6.96
N LEU A 41 10.02 7.12 -5.69
CA LEU A 41 10.98 8.15 -5.31
C LEU A 41 12.35 7.93 -5.98
N ILE A 42 12.86 6.70 -5.95
CA ILE A 42 14.13 6.35 -6.62
C ILE A 42 14.02 6.62 -8.12
N GLY A 43 12.92 6.20 -8.76
CA GLY A 43 12.67 6.46 -10.17
C GLY A 43 12.65 7.95 -10.52
N VAL A 44 12.01 8.77 -9.69
CA VAL A 44 11.97 10.24 -9.87
C VAL A 44 13.36 10.84 -9.73
N ILE A 45 14.15 10.43 -8.73
CA ILE A 45 15.52 10.92 -8.53
C ILE A 45 16.39 10.58 -9.74
N LEU A 46 16.36 9.31 -10.19
CA LEU A 46 17.10 8.87 -11.37
C LEU A 46 16.67 9.63 -12.64
N PHE A 47 15.37 9.91 -12.78
CA PHE A 47 14.85 10.67 -13.90
C PHE A 47 15.34 12.13 -13.89
N LEU A 48 15.36 12.77 -12.71
CA LEU A 48 15.88 14.13 -12.56
C LEU A 48 17.39 14.20 -12.84
N GLU A 49 18.16 13.23 -12.36
CA GLU A 49 19.59 13.10 -12.65
C GLU A 49 19.85 12.92 -14.16
N TYR A 50 19.02 12.11 -14.83
CA TYR A 50 19.11 11.93 -16.28
C TYR A 50 18.83 13.25 -17.03
N LEU A 51 17.79 13.99 -16.65
CA LEU A 51 17.48 15.30 -17.23
C LEU A 51 18.58 16.32 -16.97
N ALA A 52 19.15 16.33 -15.77
CA ALA A 52 20.25 17.22 -15.41
C ALA A 52 21.51 16.93 -16.22
N LYS A 53 21.79 15.66 -16.53
CA LYS A 53 22.94 15.24 -17.33
C LYS A 53 22.74 15.43 -18.85
N SER A 54 21.49 15.47 -19.30
CA SER A 54 21.14 15.67 -20.70
C SER A 54 21.11 17.14 -21.13
N ARG A 55 21.26 18.08 -20.18
CA ARG A 55 21.34 19.52 -20.43
C ARG A 55 22.80 19.98 -20.36
#